data_AF-A0A0G1M714-F1
#
_entry.id   AF-A0A0G1M714-F1
#
_cell.length_a   1.000
_cell.length_b   1.000
_cell.length_c   1.000
_cell.angle_alpha   90.00
_cell.angle_beta   90.00
_cell.angle_gamma   90.00
#
_symmetry.space_group_name_H-M   'P 1'
#
loop_
_entity.id
_entity.type
_entity.pdbx_description
1 polymer ?
#
loop_
_entity_poly.entity_id
_entity_poly.type
_entity_poly.pdbx_seq_one_letter_code
_entity_poly.pdbx_strand_id
1 'polypeptide(L)'
;MTGCSNKSTTEPEEVNNTNEIETTEEVNPTTQDVYAVKIMDDDTNEQIPEGVILTGCEDSYLVKIPVQVDSTLIPLEGALKGLFVLEDREIGQSGLINALYQSDMEFDYIENEGDTTVIGLVGAVQFGGTCDVPRVMDQVEKTIELYEDNYKIIWNGSETGWACLSDQSGECK
;
A
#
# COMPACT_ATOMS: atom_id res chain seq x y z
N MET A 1 56.39 -64.09 -20.81
CA MET A 1 56.27 -62.86 -21.61
C MET A 1 54.78 -62.69 -21.87
N THR A 2 54.04 -61.94 -21.06
CA THR A 2 54.01 -60.47 -21.02
C THR A 2 53.61 -60.01 -19.62
N GLY A 3 54.31 -59.01 -19.09
CA GLY A 3 53.94 -58.30 -17.86
C GLY A 3 54.15 -56.80 -18.07
N CYS A 4 53.21 -56.00 -17.55
CA CYS A 4 53.29 -54.56 -17.24
C CYS A 4 52.21 -54.34 -16.17
N SER A 5 52.57 -54.21 -14.90
CA SER A 5 52.93 -52.97 -14.17
C SER A 5 51.72 -52.14 -13.73
N ASN A 6 51.50 -52.13 -12.41
CA ASN A 6 50.56 -51.30 -11.67
C ASN A 6 50.87 -49.81 -11.82
N LYS A 7 49.83 -48.96 -11.77
CA LYS A 7 49.97 -47.59 -11.29
C LYS A 7 48.76 -47.20 -10.45
N SER A 8 49.01 -47.04 -9.15
CA SER A 8 48.19 -46.31 -8.20
C SER A 8 48.41 -44.82 -8.41
N THR A 9 47.36 -44.01 -8.30
CA THR A 9 47.45 -42.54 -8.20
C THR A 9 46.52 -42.09 -7.07
N THR A 10 47.15 -41.62 -5.98
CA THR A 10 46.67 -40.66 -4.97
C THR A 10 46.50 -39.28 -5.62
N GLU A 11 45.52 -38.41 -5.34
CA GLU A 11 45.27 -37.48 -4.19
C GLU A 11 44.32 -36.36 -4.73
N PRO A 12 43.77 -35.35 -3.98
CA PRO A 12 43.46 -35.18 -2.54
C PRO A 12 41.96 -34.87 -2.27
N GLU A 13 41.63 -34.77 -0.98
CA GLU A 13 40.44 -34.09 -0.43
C GLU A 13 40.52 -32.56 -0.62
N GLU A 14 39.41 -31.91 -0.99
CA GLU A 14 39.08 -30.57 -0.47
C GLU A 14 37.58 -30.49 -0.21
N VAL A 15 37.25 -30.41 1.08
CA VAL A 15 36.01 -29.90 1.63
C VAL A 15 35.91 -28.42 1.25
N ASN A 16 34.77 -27.96 0.74
CA ASN A 16 34.27 -26.64 1.10
C ASN A 16 32.74 -26.62 1.08
N ASN A 17 32.26 -26.59 2.32
CA ASN A 17 30.91 -26.41 2.80
C ASN A 17 30.52 -24.94 2.58
N THR A 18 29.46 -24.70 1.81
CA THR A 18 28.67 -23.47 1.96
C THR A 18 27.22 -23.88 2.01
N ASN A 19 26.80 -24.23 3.22
CA ASN A 19 25.40 -24.27 3.61
C ASN A 19 24.88 -22.82 3.50
N GLU A 20 24.23 -22.49 2.38
CA GLU A 20 23.40 -21.29 2.27
C GLU A 20 22.27 -21.44 3.28
N ILE A 21 22.47 -20.86 4.45
CA ILE A 21 21.39 -20.62 5.40
C ILE A 21 20.70 -19.36 4.88
N GLU A 22 19.74 -19.54 3.97
CA GLU A 22 18.66 -18.57 3.83
C GLU A 22 17.98 -18.49 5.19
N THR A 23 18.33 -17.44 5.94
CA THR A 23 17.60 -17.10 7.14
C THR A 23 16.29 -16.49 6.64
N THR A 24 15.26 -17.33 6.51
CA THR A 24 13.90 -16.84 6.35
C THR A 24 13.57 -16.08 7.63
N GLU A 25 13.63 -14.75 7.61
CA GLU A 25 13.11 -13.94 8.70
C GLU A 25 11.63 -14.26 8.83
N GLU A 26 11.24 -14.80 9.99
CA GLU A 26 9.84 -15.08 10.32
C GLU A 26 9.13 -13.73 10.50
N VAL A 27 8.53 -13.23 9.42
CA VAL A 27 7.69 -12.02 9.44
C VAL A 27 6.54 -12.27 10.39
N ASN A 28 6.57 -11.63 11.56
CA ASN A 28 5.49 -11.72 12.52
C ASN A 28 4.42 -10.69 12.11
N PRO A 29 3.20 -11.11 11.74
CA PRO A 29 2.19 -10.19 11.25
C PRO A 29 1.60 -9.36 12.40
N THR A 30 1.35 -8.08 12.12
CA THR A 30 0.53 -7.18 12.94
C THR A 30 -0.63 -6.65 12.12
N THR A 31 -1.56 -5.94 12.77
CA THR A 31 -2.71 -5.32 12.12
C THR A 31 -2.55 -3.80 12.11
N GLN A 32 -2.86 -3.18 10.98
CA GLN A 32 -3.05 -1.73 10.84
C GLN A 32 -4.45 -1.43 10.34
N ASP A 33 -4.98 -0.26 10.67
CA ASP A 33 -6.27 0.20 10.19
C ASP A 33 -6.06 1.02 8.91
N VAL A 34 -6.88 0.78 7.90
CA VAL A 34 -6.95 1.58 6.66
C VAL A 34 -8.40 1.90 6.35
N TYR A 35 -8.65 2.86 5.48
CA TYR A 35 -10.00 3.11 4.98
C TYR A 35 -10.28 2.34 3.69
N ALA A 36 -11.50 1.84 3.59
CA ALA A 36 -12.15 1.34 2.38
C ALA A 36 -13.38 2.18 2.07
N VAL A 37 -13.91 2.06 0.87
CA VAL A 37 -15.03 2.88 0.39
C VAL A 37 -16.33 2.07 0.37
N LYS A 38 -17.42 2.62 0.89
CA LYS A 38 -18.77 2.08 0.78
C LYS A 38 -19.58 2.97 -0.15
N ILE A 39 -19.88 2.48 -1.35
CA ILE A 39 -20.78 3.17 -2.29
C ILE A 39 -22.20 3.09 -1.74
N MET A 40 -22.88 4.24 -1.74
CA MET A 40 -24.28 4.33 -1.38
C MET A 40 -25.14 3.93 -2.57
N ASP A 41 -26.17 3.15 -2.32
CA ASP A 41 -27.13 2.75 -3.34
C ASP A 41 -28.36 3.66 -3.26
N ASP A 42 -28.50 4.54 -4.26
CA ASP A 42 -29.60 5.52 -4.38
C ASP A 42 -31.00 4.86 -4.37
N ASP A 43 -31.10 3.59 -4.78
CA ASP A 43 -32.36 2.86 -4.88
C ASP A 43 -32.75 2.17 -3.58
N THR A 44 -31.80 2.07 -2.65
CA THR A 44 -32.05 1.54 -1.32
C THR A 44 -32.14 2.73 -0.37
N ASN A 45 -33.19 2.80 0.45
CA ASN A 45 -33.25 3.79 1.53
C ASN A 45 -32.25 3.41 2.65
N GLU A 46 -31.00 3.12 2.28
CA GLU A 46 -29.86 2.76 3.12
C GLU A 46 -29.60 3.94 4.05
N GLN A 47 -29.64 3.66 5.35
CA GLN A 47 -29.33 4.68 6.34
C GLN A 47 -27.83 4.83 6.41
N ILE A 48 -27.35 6.03 6.08
CA ILE A 48 -25.97 6.42 6.29
C ILE A 48 -25.71 6.40 7.80
N PRO A 49 -24.73 5.63 8.30
CA PRO A 49 -24.39 5.62 9.72
C PRO A 49 -23.97 7.02 10.19
N GLU A 50 -24.30 7.37 11.43
CA GLU A 50 -23.86 8.66 11.99
C GLU A 50 -22.34 8.69 12.16
N GLY A 51 -21.72 9.84 11.87
CA GLY A 51 -20.29 10.06 12.07
C GLY A 51 -19.37 9.47 11.00
N VAL A 52 -19.90 9.02 9.87
CA VAL A 52 -19.08 8.59 8.72
C VAL A 52 -18.45 9.79 8.00
N ILE A 53 -17.36 9.52 7.30
CA ILE A 53 -16.69 10.48 6.43
C ILE A 53 -17.22 10.25 5.02
N LEU A 54 -17.98 11.22 4.49
CA LEU A 54 -18.41 11.19 3.10
C LEU A 54 -17.24 11.53 2.19
N THR A 55 -17.16 10.85 1.04
CA THR A 55 -16.20 11.20 -0.01
C THR A 55 -16.66 12.44 -0.78
N GLY A 56 -15.78 13.11 -1.52
CA GLY A 56 -16.07 14.38 -2.19
C GLY A 56 -17.29 14.43 -3.15
N CYS A 57 -17.73 13.32 -3.75
CA CYS A 57 -18.98 13.27 -4.53
C CYS A 57 -20.25 13.02 -3.70
N GLU A 58 -20.10 12.78 -2.39
CA GLU A 58 -21.17 12.41 -1.47
C GLU A 58 -22.03 11.22 -1.95
N ASP A 59 -21.44 10.33 -2.76
CA ASP A 59 -22.06 9.08 -3.23
C ASP A 59 -21.48 7.84 -2.53
N SER A 60 -20.54 8.07 -1.62
CA SER A 60 -19.89 7.03 -0.84
C SER A 60 -19.37 7.57 0.48
N TYR A 61 -19.13 6.67 1.42
CA TYR A 61 -18.51 6.99 2.71
C TYR A 61 -17.39 6.02 3.05
N LEU A 62 -16.46 6.46 3.88
CA LEU A 62 -15.31 5.67 4.28
C LEU A 62 -15.61 4.76 5.47
N VAL A 63 -15.13 3.53 5.40
CA VAL A 63 -15.25 2.52 6.45
C VAL A 63 -13.85 2.01 6.78
N LYS A 64 -13.50 2.06 8.06
CA LYS A 64 -12.22 1.55 8.57
C LYS A 64 -12.21 0.03 8.53
N ILE A 65 -11.14 -0.56 8.01
CA ILE A 65 -10.90 -2.00 7.97
C ILE A 65 -9.48 -2.35 8.45
N PRO A 66 -9.29 -3.52 9.06
CA PRO A 66 -7.96 -4.01 9.41
C PRO A 66 -7.25 -4.65 8.20
N VAL A 67 -5.96 -4.39 8.05
CA VAL A 67 -5.05 -5.08 7.12
C VAL A 67 -3.88 -5.71 7.87
N GLN A 68 -3.41 -6.87 7.40
CA GLN A 68 -2.25 -7.55 7.97
C GLN A 68 -0.98 -7.04 7.30
N VAL A 69 0.01 -6.68 8.12
CA VAL A 69 1.28 -6.12 7.67
C VAL A 69 2.42 -6.67 8.51
N ASP A 70 3.65 -6.49 8.05
CA ASP A 70 4.84 -6.84 8.82
C ASP A 70 4.93 -5.98 10.11
N SER A 71 5.10 -6.62 11.27
CA SER A 71 5.22 -5.95 12.57
C SER A 71 6.46 -5.09 12.75
N THR A 72 7.46 -5.22 11.87
CA THR A 72 8.67 -4.41 11.89
C THR A 72 8.46 -3.03 11.25
N LEU A 73 7.38 -2.83 10.49
CA LEU A 73 7.08 -1.57 9.83
C LEU A 73 6.57 -0.53 10.83
N ILE A 74 6.90 0.73 10.54
CA ILE A 74 6.27 1.87 11.22
C ILE A 74 4.76 1.82 10.92
N PRO A 75 3.87 2.11 11.89
CA PRO A 75 2.42 1.95 11.69
C PRO A 75 1.86 2.62 10.43
N LEU A 76 2.25 3.87 10.13
CA LEU A 76 1.84 4.58 8.92
C LEU A 76 2.35 3.91 7.63
N GLU A 77 3.63 3.52 7.59
CA GLU A 77 4.21 2.79 6.46
C GLU A 77 3.47 1.46 6.24
N GLY A 78 3.22 0.72 7.32
CA GLY A 78 2.45 -0.52 7.29
C GLY A 78 1.05 -0.29 6.74
N ALA A 79 0.33 0.72 7.23
CA ALA A 79 -1.01 1.06 6.76
C ALA A 79 -1.03 1.38 5.25
N LEU A 80 -0.11 2.23 4.77
CA LEU A 80 -0.03 2.59 3.35
C LEU A 80 0.34 1.40 2.48
N LYS A 81 1.36 0.62 2.86
CA LYS A 81 1.72 -0.60 2.14
C LYS A 81 0.53 -1.56 2.12
N GLY A 82 -0.08 -1.82 3.27
CA GLY A 82 -1.23 -2.71 3.41
C GLY A 82 -2.44 -2.28 2.57
N LEU A 83 -2.71 -0.97 2.47
CA LEU A 83 -3.74 -0.41 1.60
C LEU A 83 -3.42 -0.67 0.12
N PHE A 84 -2.17 -0.43 -0.30
CA PHE A 84 -1.76 -0.54 -1.70
C PHE A 84 -1.66 -1.97 -2.23
N VAL A 85 -1.47 -2.97 -1.36
CA VAL A 85 -1.52 -4.39 -1.79
C VAL A 85 -2.95 -4.91 -2.02
N LEU A 86 -3.99 -4.14 -1.71
CA LEU A 86 -5.37 -4.54 -1.96
C LEU A 86 -5.67 -4.45 -3.47
N GLU A 87 -5.48 -5.52 -4.22
CA GLU A 87 -5.70 -5.52 -5.67
C GLU A 87 -7.18 -5.64 -6.07
N ASP A 88 -7.99 -6.28 -5.23
CA ASP A 88 -9.39 -6.54 -5.54
C ASP A 88 -10.24 -5.27 -5.39
N ARG A 89 -11.14 -5.06 -6.36
CA ARG A 89 -12.17 -4.01 -6.26
C ARG A 89 -13.03 -4.22 -5.03
N GLU A 90 -13.48 -5.44 -4.78
CA GLU A 90 -14.38 -5.77 -3.68
C GLU A 90 -13.60 -6.38 -2.53
N ILE A 91 -13.80 -5.86 -1.33
CA ILE A 91 -13.07 -6.34 -0.14
C ILE A 91 -13.86 -7.52 0.46
N GLY A 92 -13.52 -8.72 0.00
CA GLY A 92 -14.21 -9.95 0.40
C GLY A 92 -15.71 -9.88 0.09
N GLN A 93 -16.55 -10.19 1.07
CA GLN A 93 -18.03 -10.13 0.94
C GLN A 93 -18.63 -8.97 1.75
N SER A 94 -17.84 -7.95 2.06
CA SER A 94 -18.25 -6.85 2.95
C SER A 94 -19.17 -5.82 2.27
N GLY A 95 -19.20 -5.79 0.94
CA GLY A 95 -19.82 -4.70 0.17
C GLY A 95 -19.02 -3.39 0.22
N LEU A 96 -17.78 -3.44 0.72
CA LEU A 96 -16.80 -2.35 0.62
C LEU A 96 -15.95 -2.55 -0.63
N ILE A 97 -15.44 -1.44 -1.17
CA ILE A 97 -14.56 -1.43 -2.32
C ILE A 97 -13.22 -0.76 -1.99
N ASN A 98 -12.17 -1.20 -2.67
CA ASN A 98 -10.93 -0.44 -2.79
C ASN A 98 -11.04 0.52 -3.99
N ALA A 99 -10.95 1.84 -3.78
CA ALA A 99 -10.94 2.80 -4.89
C ALA A 99 -9.65 2.75 -5.71
N LEU A 100 -8.56 2.24 -5.11
CA LEU A 100 -7.24 2.11 -5.73
C LEU A 100 -7.09 0.84 -6.58
N TYR A 101 -8.11 -0.01 -6.74
CA TYR A 101 -7.99 -1.33 -7.39
C TYR A 101 -7.49 -1.31 -8.86
N GLN A 102 -7.58 -0.17 -9.54
CA GLN A 102 -7.03 0.01 -10.89
C GLN A 102 -5.70 0.79 -10.90
N SER A 103 -5.30 1.31 -9.75
CA SER A 103 -4.11 2.13 -9.57
C SER A 103 -2.93 1.25 -9.19
N ASP A 104 -1.74 1.70 -9.56
CA ASP A 104 -0.47 1.10 -9.18
C ASP A 104 0.25 2.11 -8.31
N MET A 105 0.03 2.03 -7.00
CA MET A 105 0.55 2.99 -6.03
C MET A 105 1.49 2.28 -5.07
N GLU A 106 2.62 2.91 -4.78
CA GLU A 106 3.60 2.37 -3.87
C GLU A 106 4.01 3.41 -2.83
N PHE A 107 4.30 2.91 -1.63
CA PHE A 107 4.97 3.66 -0.59
C PHE A 107 6.46 3.81 -0.94
N ASP A 108 6.98 5.03 -0.92
CA ASP A 108 8.41 5.31 -1.15
C ASP A 108 9.13 5.62 0.17
N TYR A 109 8.71 6.67 0.88
CA TYR A 109 9.37 7.10 2.12
C TYR A 109 8.47 7.84 3.10
N ILE A 110 8.92 7.92 4.36
CA ILE A 110 8.44 8.87 5.38
C ILE A 110 9.66 9.61 5.93
N GLU A 111 9.55 10.93 6.00
CA GLU A 111 10.52 11.79 6.68
C GLU A 111 9.78 12.84 7.52
N ASN A 112 10.46 13.40 8.52
CA ASN A 112 9.90 14.44 9.37
C ASN A 112 10.61 15.76 9.12
N GLU A 113 9.86 16.78 8.70
CA GLU A 113 10.32 18.15 8.54
C GLU A 113 9.73 19.03 9.65
N GLY A 114 10.40 19.06 10.80
CA GLY A 114 9.86 19.74 11.99
C GLY A 114 8.65 19.00 12.53
N ASP A 115 7.49 19.67 12.51
CA ASP A 115 6.22 19.11 13.01
C ASP A 115 5.37 18.51 11.87
N THR A 116 5.85 18.50 10.62
CA THR A 116 5.15 17.96 9.46
C THR A 116 5.76 16.63 9.02
N THR A 117 4.92 15.60 8.94
CA THR A 117 5.27 14.29 8.38
C THR A 117 5.16 14.32 6.86
N VAL A 118 6.26 14.08 6.17
CA VAL A 118 6.34 14.09 4.71
C VAL A 118 6.29 12.66 4.21
N ILE A 119 5.33 12.39 3.32
CA ILE A 119 5.03 11.04 2.83
C ILE A 119 5.28 11.01 1.34
N GLY A 120 6.30 10.25 0.93
CA GLY A 120 6.61 9.99 -0.46
C GLY A 120 5.79 8.82 -0.99
N LEU A 121 5.04 9.08 -2.05
CA LEU A 121 4.28 8.09 -2.81
C LEU A 121 4.75 8.08 -4.26
N VAL A 122 4.77 6.91 -4.89
CA VAL A 122 5.13 6.78 -6.32
C VAL A 122 4.11 5.90 -7.04
N GLY A 123 4.15 5.95 -8.37
CA GLY A 123 3.31 5.11 -9.24
C GLY A 123 2.25 5.90 -10.01
N ALA A 124 1.19 5.23 -10.41
CA ALA A 124 0.13 5.76 -11.27
C ALA A 124 -1.25 5.55 -10.67
N VAL A 125 -2.02 6.63 -10.57
CA VAL A 125 -3.44 6.57 -10.21
C VAL A 125 -4.29 6.45 -11.47
N GLN A 126 -5.25 5.53 -11.47
CA GLN A 126 -6.24 5.36 -12.52
C GLN A 126 -7.64 5.73 -12.02
N PHE A 127 -8.39 6.45 -12.85
CA PHE A 127 -9.75 6.91 -12.54
C PHE A 127 -10.73 6.42 -13.61
N GLY A 128 -11.83 5.80 -13.19
CA GLY A 128 -12.93 5.39 -14.07
C GLY A 128 -13.96 6.49 -14.30
N GLY A 129 -13.95 7.55 -13.49
CA GLY A 129 -14.84 8.71 -13.63
C GLY A 129 -14.52 9.84 -12.65
N THR A 130 -15.27 10.93 -12.76
CA THR A 130 -15.08 12.15 -11.96
C THR A 130 -15.12 11.92 -10.45
N CYS A 131 -15.93 10.96 -9.99
CA CYS A 131 -16.06 10.63 -8.58
C CYS A 131 -15.01 9.64 -8.07
N ASP A 132 -14.20 9.04 -8.93
CA ASP A 132 -13.12 8.16 -8.49
C ASP A 132 -11.93 8.95 -7.95
N VAL A 133 -11.70 10.16 -8.46
CA VAL A 133 -10.67 11.06 -7.95
C VAL A 133 -10.84 11.35 -6.46
N PRO A 134 -11.98 11.92 -5.99
CA PRO A 134 -12.16 12.16 -4.57
C PRO A 134 -12.14 10.86 -3.76
N ARG A 135 -12.72 9.75 -4.26
CA ARG A 135 -12.67 8.46 -3.53
C ARG A 135 -11.25 7.97 -3.30
N VAL A 136 -10.38 8.04 -4.30
CA VAL A 136 -8.98 7.63 -4.17
C VAL A 136 -8.25 8.55 -3.20
N MET A 137 -8.38 9.86 -3.36
CA MET A 137 -7.73 10.83 -2.48
C MET A 137 -8.18 10.66 -1.04
N ASP A 138 -9.50 10.64 -0.79
CA ASP A 138 -10.09 10.49 0.54
C ASP A 138 -9.67 9.15 1.18
N GLN A 139 -9.62 8.06 0.43
CA GLN A 139 -9.18 6.76 0.96
C GLN A 139 -7.73 6.79 1.45
N VAL A 140 -6.82 7.44 0.70
CA VAL A 140 -5.40 7.56 1.07
C VAL A 140 -5.20 8.56 2.21
N GLU A 141 -5.73 9.77 2.06
CA GLU A 141 -5.57 10.86 3.01
C GLU A 141 -6.17 10.52 4.37
N LYS A 142 -7.38 9.95 4.41
CA LYS A 142 -7.97 9.53 5.68
C LYS A 142 -7.27 8.34 6.30
N THR A 143 -6.63 7.49 5.50
CA THR A 143 -5.78 6.42 6.04
C THR A 143 -4.55 7.02 6.74
N ILE A 144 -3.94 8.05 6.17
CA ILE A 144 -2.81 8.77 6.79
C ILE A 144 -3.24 9.45 8.09
N GLU A 145 -4.40 10.11 8.10
CA GLU A 145 -4.95 10.82 9.28
C GLU A 145 -5.24 9.90 10.48
N LEU A 146 -5.27 8.57 10.30
CA LEU A 146 -5.32 7.64 11.44
C LEU A 146 -4.05 7.66 12.30
N TYR A 147 -2.94 8.13 11.73
CA TYR A 147 -1.60 8.05 12.31
C TYR A 147 -0.93 9.42 12.44
N GLU A 148 -1.23 10.36 11.55
CA GLU A 148 -0.58 11.68 11.48
C GLU A 148 -1.58 12.80 11.25
N ASP A 149 -1.59 13.81 12.13
CA ASP A 149 -2.48 14.96 12.03
C ASP A 149 -1.94 16.08 11.11
N ASN A 150 -0.61 16.17 10.96
CA ASN A 150 0.06 17.21 10.18
C ASN A 150 1.01 16.56 9.17
N TYR A 151 0.58 16.43 7.93
CA TYR A 151 1.34 15.77 6.89
C TYR A 151 1.31 16.51 5.55
N LYS A 152 2.24 16.15 4.67
CA LYS A 152 2.22 16.50 3.24
C LYS A 152 2.53 15.26 2.40
N ILE A 153 1.86 15.12 1.25
CA ILE A 153 2.09 14.02 0.32
C ILE A 153 2.92 14.52 -0.86
N ILE A 154 4.03 13.83 -1.14
CA ILE A 154 4.86 14.03 -2.34
C ILE A 154 4.59 12.86 -3.27
N TRP A 155 3.82 13.08 -4.33
CA TRP A 155 3.51 12.03 -5.31
C TRP A 155 4.38 12.18 -6.56
N ASN A 156 5.13 11.13 -6.92
CA ASN A 156 6.10 11.14 -8.03
C ASN A 156 7.06 12.34 -7.97
N GLY A 157 7.50 12.70 -6.75
CA GLY A 157 8.39 13.84 -6.52
C GLY A 157 7.72 15.22 -6.56
N SER A 158 6.38 15.29 -6.63
CA SER A 158 5.63 16.55 -6.69
C SER A 158 4.53 16.61 -5.63
N GLU A 159 4.62 17.63 -4.76
CA GLU A 159 3.53 17.96 -3.81
C GLU A 159 2.27 18.41 -4.54
N THR A 160 2.42 19.32 -5.50
CA THR A 160 1.30 19.80 -6.31
C THR A 160 0.71 18.70 -7.17
N GLY A 161 1.50 17.68 -7.54
CA GLY A 161 1.01 16.53 -8.29
C GLY A 161 -0.15 15.84 -7.59
N TRP A 162 -0.02 15.59 -6.27
CA TRP A 162 -1.07 14.99 -5.47
C TRP A 162 -2.21 15.98 -5.20
N ALA A 163 -1.90 17.16 -4.68
CA ALA A 163 -2.88 18.16 -4.27
C ALA A 163 -3.80 18.62 -5.41
N CYS A 164 -3.31 18.56 -6.65
CA CYS A 164 -4.04 18.98 -7.85
C CYS A 164 -4.83 17.87 -8.53
N LEU A 165 -4.84 16.63 -8.01
CA LEU A 165 -5.60 15.53 -8.62
C LEU A 165 -7.09 15.87 -8.73
N SER A 166 -7.65 16.56 -7.73
CA SER A 166 -9.06 16.98 -7.70
C SER A 166 -9.32 18.35 -8.34
N ASP A 167 -8.29 19.08 -8.77
CA ASP A 167 -8.49 20.42 -9.34
C ASP A 167 -9.06 20.35 -10.77
N GLN A 168 -10.38 20.50 -10.86
CA GLN A 168 -11.09 20.64 -12.12
C GLN A 168 -11.19 22.10 -12.60
N SER A 169 -10.77 23.06 -11.79
CA SER A 169 -10.81 24.50 -12.14
C SER A 169 -9.70 24.88 -13.11
N GLY A 170 -8.59 24.12 -13.12
CA GLY A 170 -7.44 24.35 -13.99
C GLY A 170 -6.48 25.42 -13.49
N GLU A 171 -6.56 25.77 -12.19
CA GLU A 171 -5.62 26.65 -11.51
C GLU A 171 -4.28 25.94 -11.25
N CYS A 172 -4.30 24.62 -11.12
CA CYS A 172 -3.15 23.74 -11.18
C CYS A 172 -2.69 23.53 -12.64
N LYS A 173 -2.21 24.59 -13.29
CA LYS A 173 -1.57 24.54 -14.62
C LYS A 173 -0.36 25.45 -14.72
#